data_AF-A0A7M5UZK3-F1
#
_entry.id   AF-A0A7M5UZK3-F1
#
_cell.length_a   1.000
_cell.length_b   1.000
_cell.length_c   1.000
_cell.angle_alpha   90.00
_cell.angle_beta   90.00
_cell.angle_gamma   90.00
#
_symmetry.space_group_name_H-M   'P 1'
#
loop_
_entity.id
_entity.type
_entity.pdbx_description
1 polymer ?
#
loop_
_entity_poly.entity_id
_entity_poly.type
_entity_poly.pdbx_seq_one_letter_code
_entity_poly.pdbx_strand_id
1 'polypeptide(L)'
;MNQKLKKLTLIMIVKQAERQVLLGMKKRGFGEGWWNGFGGKVQEGESIAECAKRETQEECGLVMEEYYQIGHMLFEFVGDPVLLDVTVFRCDKYSGAVTESEEMRPKWFSFDEVPFDKMWPDDKLWYPLLFKNQKFKADYLFEGHHKILRENIVHVDQFD
;
A
#
# COMPACT_ATOMS: atom_id res chain seq x y z
N MET A 1 0.24 -12.51 -26.05
CA MET A 1 -0.49 -12.97 -24.86
C MET A 1 -1.04 -11.72 -24.19
N ASN A 2 -2.35 -11.63 -23.95
CA ASN A 2 -2.91 -10.47 -23.24
C ASN A 2 -2.52 -10.62 -21.76
N GLN A 3 -1.64 -9.73 -21.27
CA GLN A 3 -1.35 -9.63 -19.84
C GLN A 3 -2.64 -9.28 -19.10
N LYS A 4 -2.88 -9.94 -17.97
CA LYS A 4 -4.09 -9.71 -17.16
C LYS A 4 -3.77 -8.68 -16.09
N LEU A 5 -4.52 -7.58 -16.04
CA LEU A 5 -4.33 -6.53 -15.05
C LEU A 5 -5.23 -6.78 -13.83
N LYS A 6 -4.66 -6.74 -12.62
CA LYS A 6 -5.43 -6.68 -11.36
C LYS A 6 -5.24 -5.30 -10.75
N LYS A 7 -6.34 -4.59 -10.53
CA LYS A 7 -6.35 -3.29 -9.84
C LYS A 7 -6.42 -3.50 -8.34
N LEU A 8 -5.55 -2.83 -7.60
CA LEU A 8 -5.49 -2.87 -6.14
C LEU A 8 -5.33 -1.47 -5.55
N THR A 9 -5.68 -1.35 -4.28
CA THR A 9 -5.39 -0.18 -3.47
C THR A 9 -4.34 -0.52 -2.41
N LEU A 10 -3.55 0.48 -2.02
CA LEU A 10 -2.70 0.46 -0.85
C LEU A 10 -2.92 1.77 -0.09
N ILE A 11 -3.22 1.69 1.20
CA ILE A 11 -3.63 2.82 2.04
C ILE A 11 -2.65 2.94 3.19
N MET A 12 -2.03 4.11 3.27
CA MET A 12 -1.09 4.49 4.31
C MET A 12 -1.79 5.47 5.26
N ILE A 13 -2.15 5.00 6.46
CA ILE A 13 -2.69 5.88 7.51
C ILE A 13 -1.52 6.53 8.24
N VAL A 14 -1.47 7.86 8.22
CA VAL A 14 -0.32 8.63 8.70
C VAL A 14 -0.76 9.65 9.74
N LYS A 15 -0.02 9.73 10.85
CA LYS A 15 -0.05 10.83 11.78
C LYS A 15 1.20 11.68 11.61
N GLN A 16 1.13 12.68 10.75
CA GLN A 16 2.31 13.46 10.37
C GLN A 16 2.97 14.16 11.57
N ALA A 17 2.17 14.75 12.46
CA ALA A 17 2.69 15.46 13.64
C ALA A 17 3.42 14.53 14.62
N GLU A 18 2.94 13.29 14.77
CA GLU A 18 3.55 12.27 15.62
C GLU A 18 4.66 11.49 14.88
N ARG A 19 4.84 11.74 13.57
CA ARG A 19 5.72 10.96 12.68
C ARG A 19 5.46 9.46 12.77
N GLN A 20 4.18 9.08 12.74
CA GLN A 20 3.78 7.68 12.83
C GLN A 20 3.00 7.23 11.60
N VAL A 21 3.17 5.96 11.24
CA VAL A 21 2.39 5.25 10.23
C VAL A 21 1.77 4.02 10.85
N LEU A 22 0.50 3.75 10.54
CA LEU A 22 -0.17 2.51 10.94
C LEU A 22 0.11 1.45 9.88
N LEU A 23 0.65 0.33 10.31
CA LEU A 23 0.86 -0.85 9.47
C LEU A 23 0.05 -2.02 10.03
N GLY A 24 -0.40 -2.92 9.16
CA GLY A 24 -0.96 -4.20 9.58
C GLY A 24 -0.01 -5.34 9.27
N MET A 25 0.21 -6.22 10.24
CA MET A 25 0.88 -7.49 9.99
C MET A 25 -0.15 -8.45 9.41
N LYS A 26 0.09 -8.94 8.20
CA LYS A 26 -0.83 -9.83 7.53
C LYS A 26 -0.85 -11.20 8.20
N LYS A 27 -2.04 -11.68 8.54
CA LYS A 27 -2.26 -12.94 9.28
C LYS A 27 -2.50 -14.14 8.37
N ARG A 28 -2.85 -13.92 7.10
CA ARG A 28 -3.12 -14.97 6.12
C ARG A 28 -2.93 -14.50 4.67
N GLY A 29 -2.70 -15.43 3.76
CA GLY A 29 -2.70 -15.18 2.32
C GLY A 29 -1.41 -14.54 1.79
N PHE A 30 -1.50 -13.83 0.66
CA PHE A 30 -0.32 -13.27 -0.02
C PHE A 30 0.36 -12.18 0.81
N GLY A 31 1.59 -12.43 1.29
CA GLY A 31 2.33 -11.54 2.19
C GLY A 31 2.13 -11.85 3.68
N GLU A 32 1.61 -13.03 4.03
CA GLU A 32 1.49 -13.47 5.42
C GLU A 32 2.80 -13.33 6.21
N GLY A 33 2.69 -12.77 7.42
CA GLY A 33 3.82 -12.50 8.31
C GLY A 33 4.56 -11.20 8.03
N TRP A 34 4.27 -10.49 6.93
CA TRP A 34 4.86 -9.18 6.62
C TRP A 34 3.96 -8.04 7.06
N TRP A 35 4.59 -6.90 7.35
CA TRP A 35 3.92 -5.64 7.58
C TRP A 35 3.64 -4.93 6.26
N ASN A 36 2.48 -4.29 6.16
CA ASN A 36 2.15 -3.43 5.02
C ASN A 36 1.15 -2.34 5.44
N GLY A 37 0.85 -1.41 4.54
CA GLY A 37 -0.39 -0.65 4.58
C GLY A 37 -1.62 -1.54 4.39
N PHE A 38 -2.79 -0.92 4.42
CA PHE A 38 -4.07 -1.61 4.25
C PHE A 38 -4.49 -1.58 2.79
N GLY A 39 -5.33 -2.51 2.33
CA GLY A 39 -5.82 -2.48 0.96
C GLY A 39 -6.00 -3.85 0.34
N GLY A 40 -6.58 -3.84 -0.85
CA GLY A 40 -6.96 -5.07 -1.50
C GLY A 40 -7.39 -4.84 -2.94
N LYS A 41 -8.15 -5.80 -3.47
CA LYS A 41 -8.51 -5.83 -4.88
C LYS A 41 -9.79 -5.02 -5.11
N VAL A 42 -9.76 -4.15 -6.12
CA VAL A 42 -10.95 -3.43 -6.57
C VAL A 42 -11.99 -4.42 -7.12
N GLN A 43 -13.22 -4.33 -6.62
CA GLN A 43 -14.34 -5.19 -7.02
C GLN A 43 -15.01 -4.70 -8.31
N GLU A 44 -15.83 -5.54 -8.92
CA GLU A 44 -16.57 -5.16 -10.13
C GLU A 44 -17.62 -4.08 -9.80
N GLY A 45 -17.63 -2.99 -10.56
CA GLY A 45 -18.49 -1.83 -10.32
C GLY A 45 -18.02 -0.90 -9.19
N GLU A 46 -16.95 -1.25 -8.46
CA GLU A 46 -16.38 -0.45 -7.39
C GLU A 46 -15.35 0.55 -7.94
N SER A 47 -15.44 1.82 -7.51
CA SER A 47 -14.39 2.79 -7.80
C SER A 47 -13.16 2.52 -6.92
N ILE A 48 -11.99 2.98 -7.38
CA ILE A 48 -10.74 2.84 -6.62
C ILE A 48 -10.85 3.47 -5.22
N ALA A 49 -11.53 4.62 -5.10
CA ALA A 49 -11.71 5.29 -3.82
C ALA A 49 -12.69 4.55 -2.89
N GLU A 50 -13.73 3.93 -3.43
CA GLU A 50 -14.65 3.07 -2.65
C GLU A 50 -13.92 1.84 -2.11
N CYS A 51 -13.12 1.18 -2.96
CA CYS A 51 -12.25 0.07 -2.56
C CYS A 51 -11.33 0.49 -1.41
N ALA A 52 -10.67 1.65 -1.53
CA ALA A 52 -9.75 2.11 -0.48
C ALA A 52 -10.43 2.31 0.89
N LYS A 53 -11.64 2.89 0.89
CA LYS A 53 -12.44 3.08 2.11
C LYS A 53 -12.90 1.74 2.70
N ARG A 54 -13.43 0.85 1.86
CA ARG A 54 -13.90 -0.47 2.28
C ARG A 54 -12.77 -1.27 2.94
N GLU A 55 -11.65 -1.42 2.24
CA GLU A 55 -10.49 -2.19 2.72
C GLU A 55 -9.94 -1.61 4.04
N THR A 56 -9.85 -0.28 4.15
CA THR A 56 -9.39 0.36 5.40
C THR A 56 -10.31 0.02 6.57
N GLN A 57 -11.63 0.08 6.36
CA GLN A 57 -12.62 -0.25 7.39
C GLN A 57 -12.59 -1.74 7.75
N GLU A 58 -12.49 -2.63 6.76
CA GLU A 58 -12.46 -4.09 6.93
C GLU A 58 -11.19 -4.55 7.65
N GLU A 59 -10.02 -4.00 7.28
CA GLU A 59 -8.73 -4.49 7.77
C GLU A 59 -8.28 -3.85 9.09
N CYS A 60 -8.66 -2.60 9.38
CA CYS A 60 -8.20 -1.90 10.58
C CYS A 60 -9.27 -1.12 11.36
N GLY A 61 -10.54 -1.14 10.92
CA GLY A 61 -11.65 -0.52 11.64
C GLY A 61 -11.77 0.99 11.47
N LEU A 62 -10.87 1.63 10.72
CA LEU A 62 -10.84 3.09 10.55
C LEU A 62 -11.66 3.54 9.34
N VAL A 63 -12.27 4.73 9.46
CA VAL A 63 -12.96 5.43 8.37
C VAL A 63 -12.06 6.55 7.85
N MET A 64 -11.76 6.55 6.56
CA MET A 64 -10.96 7.62 5.92
C MET A 64 -11.79 8.89 5.69
N GLU A 65 -11.29 10.05 6.16
CA GLU A 65 -11.98 11.35 6.04
C GLU A 65 -11.23 12.30 5.10
N GLU A 66 -9.92 12.49 5.31
CA GLU A 66 -9.06 13.31 4.45
C GLU A 66 -7.91 12.45 3.94
N TYR A 67 -7.97 12.14 2.65
CA TYR A 67 -7.04 11.26 1.98
C TYR A 67 -6.83 11.70 0.53
N TYR A 68 -5.71 11.31 -0.04
CA TYR A 68 -5.33 11.66 -1.40
C TYR A 68 -4.41 10.60 -1.98
N GLN A 69 -4.44 10.46 -3.31
CA GLN A 69 -3.51 9.59 -4.01
C GLN A 69 -2.11 10.19 -3.94
N ILE A 70 -1.14 9.37 -3.57
CA ILE A 70 0.29 9.74 -3.51
C ILE A 70 1.16 8.86 -4.40
N GLY A 71 0.66 7.73 -4.88
CA GLY A 71 1.46 6.79 -5.62
C GLY A 71 0.65 6.01 -6.63
N HIS A 72 1.34 5.55 -7.66
CA HIS A 72 0.85 4.54 -8.58
C HIS A 72 2.00 3.58 -8.87
N MET A 73 1.81 2.29 -8.62
CA MET A 73 2.85 1.29 -8.74
C MET A 73 2.39 0.15 -9.62
N LEU A 74 3.19 -0.21 -10.61
CA LEU A 74 3.00 -1.39 -11.42
C LEU A 74 4.00 -2.48 -10.99
N PHE A 75 3.49 -3.64 -10.63
CA PHE A 75 4.33 -4.80 -10.28
C PHE A 75 4.18 -5.91 -11.31
N GLU A 76 5.34 -6.37 -11.79
CA GLU A 76 5.51 -7.55 -12.63
C GLU A 76 6.25 -8.64 -11.84
N PHE A 77 5.88 -9.90 -12.03
CA PHE A 77 6.58 -11.04 -11.44
C PHE A 77 7.03 -11.99 -12.54
N VAL A 78 8.30 -12.40 -12.52
CA VAL A 78 8.86 -13.34 -13.50
C VAL A 78 8.04 -14.63 -13.51
N GLY A 79 7.48 -14.97 -14.67
CA GLY A 79 6.65 -16.16 -14.87
C GLY A 79 5.17 -15.99 -14.53
N ASP A 80 4.73 -14.84 -14.00
CA ASP A 80 3.32 -14.52 -13.81
C ASP A 80 2.82 -13.58 -14.94
N PRO A 81 1.81 -13.98 -15.74
CA PRO A 81 1.23 -13.12 -16.76
C PRO A 81 0.34 -12.00 -16.19
N VAL A 82 0.12 -11.98 -14.87
CA VAL A 82 -0.71 -10.99 -14.18
C VAL A 82 0.14 -9.80 -13.72
N LEU A 83 -0.30 -8.61 -14.10
CA LEU A 83 0.21 -7.33 -13.60
C LEU A 83 -0.60 -6.89 -12.39
N LEU A 84 0.07 -6.42 -11.34
CA LEU A 84 -0.58 -5.75 -10.22
C LEU A 84 -0.48 -4.24 -10.39
N ASP A 85 -1.63 -3.61 -10.51
CA ASP A 85 -1.80 -2.17 -10.73
C ASP A 85 -2.28 -1.53 -9.43
N VAL A 86 -1.36 -0.97 -8.65
CA VAL A 86 -1.58 -0.56 -7.26
C VAL A 86 -1.67 0.95 -7.17
N THR A 87 -2.84 1.46 -6.77
CA THR A 87 -3.02 2.87 -6.42
C THR A 87 -2.75 3.09 -4.94
N VAL A 88 -1.79 3.97 -4.62
CA VAL A 88 -1.40 4.27 -3.24
C VAL A 88 -2.08 5.54 -2.74
N PHE A 89 -2.84 5.42 -1.66
CA PHE A 89 -3.45 6.53 -0.94
C PHE A 89 -2.72 6.79 0.37
N ARG A 90 -2.63 8.06 0.71
CA ARG A 90 -2.28 8.52 2.05
C ARG A 90 -3.53 9.09 2.71
N CYS A 91 -3.77 8.72 3.97
CA CYS A 91 -4.86 9.23 4.78
C CYS A 91 -4.29 9.95 6.01
N ASP A 92 -4.58 11.23 6.14
CA ASP A 92 -4.10 12.08 7.24
C ASP A 92 -5.18 12.34 8.29
N LYS A 93 -6.47 12.24 7.92
CA LYS A 93 -7.59 12.32 8.86
C LYS A 93 -8.51 11.14 8.71
N TYR A 94 -8.87 10.57 9.85
CA TYR A 94 -9.68 9.38 9.95
C TYR A 94 -10.43 9.38 11.28
N SER A 95 -11.50 8.60 11.36
CA SER A 95 -12.25 8.35 12.58
C SER A 95 -12.37 6.86 12.86
N GLY A 96 -12.93 6.53 14.03
CA GLY A 96 -13.02 5.15 14.53
C GLY A 96 -11.85 4.79 15.45
N ALA A 97 -11.81 3.52 15.83
CA ALA A 97 -10.75 2.94 16.65
C ALA A 97 -10.00 1.88 15.85
N VAL A 98 -8.69 1.81 16.02
CA VAL A 98 -7.88 0.77 15.39
C VAL A 98 -8.27 -0.60 15.97
N THR A 99 -8.68 -1.52 15.11
CA THR A 99 -9.08 -2.87 15.50
C THR A 99 -8.33 -3.93 14.72
N GLU A 100 -7.94 -5.01 15.38
CA GLU A 100 -7.45 -6.21 14.71
C GLU A 100 -8.61 -6.92 13.99
N SER A 101 -8.34 -7.42 12.79
CA SER A 101 -9.27 -8.22 12.00
C SER A 101 -8.79 -9.66 11.87
N GLU A 102 -9.56 -10.51 11.18
CA GLU A 102 -9.11 -11.85 10.79
C GLU A 102 -7.89 -11.79 9.85
N GLU A 103 -7.72 -10.71 9.09
CA GLU A 103 -6.69 -10.59 8.05
C GLU A 103 -5.46 -9.83 8.51
N MET A 104 -5.63 -8.81 9.35
CA MET A 104 -4.59 -7.84 9.68
C MET A 104 -4.53 -7.59 11.18
N ARG A 105 -3.31 -7.52 11.71
CA ARG A 105 -3.02 -7.04 13.07
C ARG A 105 -2.35 -5.67 13.02
N PRO A 106 -3.10 -4.56 13.21
CA PRO A 106 -2.55 -3.21 13.12
C PRO A 106 -1.60 -2.86 14.26
N LYS A 107 -0.60 -2.05 13.97
CA LYS A 107 0.31 -1.43 14.95
C LYS A 107 0.88 -0.13 14.39
N TRP A 108 0.99 0.87 15.27
CA TRP A 108 1.68 2.12 14.96
C TRP A 108 3.20 1.94 15.02
N PHE A 109 3.88 2.51 14.03
CA PHE A 109 5.34 2.60 13.98
C PHE A 109 5.75 4.06 13.80
N SER A 110 6.82 4.46 14.50
CA SER A 110 7.52 5.70 14.17
C SER A 110 8.11 5.58 12.76
N PHE A 111 8.18 6.69 12.01
CA PHE A 111 8.84 6.73 10.71
C PHE A 111 10.29 6.21 10.76
N ASP A 112 10.96 6.40 11.90
CA ASP A 112 12.35 6.00 12.13
C ASP A 112 12.48 4.51 12.54
N GLU A 113 11.36 3.85 12.84
CA GLU A 113 11.31 2.46 13.35
C GLU A 113 10.44 1.55 12.47
N VAL A 114 10.19 1.95 11.22
CA VAL A 114 9.46 1.12 10.26
C VAL A 114 10.25 -0.18 10.00
N PRO A 115 9.62 -1.37 10.15
CA PRO A 115 10.31 -2.65 10.11
C PRO A 115 10.54 -3.13 8.67
N PHE A 116 11.31 -2.39 7.88
CA PHE A 116 11.54 -2.67 6.45
C PHE A 116 12.11 -4.07 6.17
N ASP A 117 12.77 -4.70 7.14
CA ASP A 117 13.26 -6.08 7.08
C ASP A 117 12.13 -7.13 7.03
N LYS A 118 10.90 -6.74 7.42
CA LYS A 118 9.69 -7.56 7.46
C LYS A 118 8.58 -6.99 6.57
N MET A 119 8.97 -6.30 5.51
CA MET A 119 8.09 -5.63 4.55
C MET A 119 8.47 -6.02 3.13
N TRP A 120 7.75 -5.52 2.13
CA TRP A 120 8.13 -5.77 0.75
C TRP A 120 9.45 -5.07 0.42
N PRO A 121 10.35 -5.67 -0.39
CA PRO A 121 11.67 -5.09 -0.68
C PRO A 121 11.63 -3.71 -1.32
N ASP A 122 10.55 -3.36 -2.01
CA ASP A 122 10.35 -2.05 -2.65
C ASP A 122 9.90 -0.96 -1.65
N ASP A 123 9.31 -1.33 -0.52
CA ASP A 123 8.76 -0.38 0.45
C ASP A 123 9.82 0.62 0.92
N LYS A 124 11.05 0.17 1.18
CA LYS A 124 12.16 1.05 1.57
C LYS A 124 12.54 2.10 0.51
N LEU A 125 12.17 1.88 -0.75
CA LEU A 125 12.49 2.77 -1.87
C LEU A 125 11.50 3.93 -1.98
N TRP A 126 10.22 3.69 -1.71
CA TRP A 126 9.15 4.70 -1.88
C TRP A 126 8.58 5.27 -0.58
N TYR A 127 8.71 4.59 0.58
CA TYR A 127 8.27 5.13 1.87
C TYR A 127 8.91 6.49 2.23
N PRO A 128 10.19 6.78 1.90
CA PRO A 128 10.74 8.12 2.09
C PRO A 128 9.95 9.22 1.37
N LEU A 129 9.31 8.91 0.24
CA LEU A 129 8.44 9.81 -0.52
C LEU A 129 7.09 9.99 0.20
N LEU A 130 6.50 8.90 0.72
CA LEU A 130 5.31 8.93 1.56
C LEU A 130 5.51 9.88 2.76
N PHE A 131 6.61 9.76 3.49
CA PHE A 131 6.88 10.55 4.71
C PHE A 131 7.09 12.05 4.41
N LYS A 132 7.62 12.36 3.22
CA LYS A 132 7.81 13.73 2.72
C LYS A 132 6.58 14.28 2.00
N ASN A 133 5.50 13.50 1.92
CA ASN A 133 4.30 13.84 1.15
C ASN A 133 4.59 14.17 -0.32
N GLN A 134 5.43 13.35 -0.96
CA GLN A 134 5.80 13.48 -2.37
C GLN A 134 5.09 12.44 -3.20
N LYS A 135 4.51 12.87 -4.32
CA LYS A 135 3.81 11.99 -5.26
C LYS A 135 4.81 11.28 -6.18
N PHE A 136 4.51 10.03 -6.52
CA PHE A 136 5.39 9.21 -7.35
C PHE A 136 4.65 8.23 -8.27
N LYS A 137 5.30 7.82 -9.35
CA LYS A 137 4.95 6.61 -10.12
C LYS A 137 6.12 5.63 -10.03
N ALA A 138 5.85 4.34 -9.93
CA ALA A 138 6.89 3.32 -9.90
C ALA A 138 6.54 2.07 -10.70
N ASP A 139 7.58 1.42 -11.23
CA ASP A 139 7.49 0.14 -11.91
C ASP A 139 8.52 -0.81 -11.33
N TYR A 140 8.09 -2.01 -10.95
CA TYR A 140 8.96 -3.04 -10.39
C TYR A 140 8.80 -4.35 -11.15
N LEU A 141 9.94 -5.01 -11.42
CA LEU A 141 9.97 -6.41 -11.84
C LEU A 141 10.60 -7.24 -10.74
N PHE A 142 9.88 -8.24 -10.24
CA PHE A 142 10.33 -9.15 -9.20
C PHE A 142 10.65 -10.55 -9.73
N GLU A 143 11.70 -11.16 -9.19
CA GLU A 143 11.96 -12.60 -9.22
C GLU A 143 11.56 -13.19 -7.86
N GLY A 144 10.48 -13.98 -7.83
CA GLY A 144 9.83 -14.38 -6.58
C GLY A 144 9.28 -13.16 -5.83
N HIS A 145 9.35 -13.14 -4.50
CA HIS A 145 8.81 -12.04 -3.67
C HIS A 145 9.90 -11.20 -2.99
N HIS A 146 11.18 -11.54 -3.18
CA HIS A 146 12.28 -10.98 -2.39
C HIS A 146 13.33 -10.23 -3.21
N LYS A 147 13.36 -10.44 -4.53
CA LYS A 147 14.42 -9.90 -5.39
C LYS A 147 13.82 -9.02 -6.47
N ILE A 148 14.17 -7.74 -6.43
CA ILE A 148 13.85 -6.78 -7.47
C ILE A 148 14.90 -6.93 -8.59
N LEU A 149 14.44 -7.15 -9.82
CA LEU A 149 15.27 -7.21 -11.03
C LEU A 149 15.29 -5.87 -11.78
N ARG A 150 14.20 -5.10 -11.68
CA ARG A 150 14.07 -3.76 -12.25
C ARG A 150 13.29 -2.89 -11.29
N GLU A 151 13.78 -1.69 -11.06
CA GLU A 151 13.11 -0.61 -10.35
C GLU A 151 13.17 0.65 -11.19
N ASN A 152 12.04 1.35 -11.28
CA ASN A 152 11.94 2.68 -11.83
C ASN A 152 11.00 3.48 -10.92
N ILE A 153 11.46 4.60 -10.38
CA ILE A 153 10.63 5.47 -9.53
C ILE A 153 10.84 6.90 -10.02
N VAL A 154 9.73 7.58 -10.31
CA VAL A 154 9.74 8.96 -10.78
C VAL A 154 8.83 9.82 -9.92
N HIS A 155 9.27 11.04 -9.63
CA HIS A 155 8.43 12.06 -9.01
C HIS A 155 7.44 12.60 -10.03
N VAL A 156 6.20 12.82 -9.59
CA VAL A 156 5.15 13.42 -10.42
C VAL A 156 4.41 14.50 -9.64
N ASP A 157 3.84 15.48 -10.31
CA ASP A 157 3.00 16.51 -9.66
C ASP A 157 1.52 16.09 -9.61
N GLN A 158 1.10 15.28 -10.59
CA GLN A 158 -0.27 14.80 -10.75
C GLN A 158 -0.32 13.37 -11.30
N PHE A 159 -1.46 12.73 -11.10
CA PHE A 159 -1.80 11.44 -11.70
C PHE A 159 -2.73 11.73 -12.89
N ASP A 160 -2.39 11.16 -14.04
CA ASP A 160 -3.15 11.32 -15.29
C ASP A 160 -4.36 10.37 -15.33
#